data_AF-A0AB38IEG0-F1
#
_entry.id   AF-A0AB38IEG0-F1
#
_cell.length_a   1.000
_cell.length_b   1.000
_cell.length_c   1.000
_cell.angle_alpha   90.00
_cell.angle_beta   90.00
_cell.angle_gamma   90.00
#
_symmetry.space_group_name_H-M   'P 1'
#
loop_
_entity.id
_entity.type
_entity.pdbx_description
1 polymer ?
#
loop_
_entity_poly.entity_id
_entity_poly.type
_entity_poly.pdbx_seq_one_letter_code
_entity_poly.pdbx_strand_id
1 'polypeptide(L)' 'MAEPIDLVQQALNALADAGLGNDSPAEAFVIGYQAGWQEALDLCIRIETAINNETEETNEHHQQ' A
#
# COMPACT_ATOMS: atom_id res chain seq x y z
N MET A 1 27.42 -23.24 6.18
CA MET A 1 26.88 -22.28 7.18
C MET A 1 26.36 -21.09 6.38
N ALA A 2 25.13 -20.65 6.59
CA ALA A 2 24.61 -19.48 5.88
C ALA A 2 25.26 -18.22 6.47
N GLU A 3 25.66 -17.29 5.61
CA GLU A 3 26.12 -15.96 6.01
C GLU A 3 25.03 -15.26 6.84
N PRO A 4 25.38 -14.49 7.89
CA PRO A 4 24.41 -13.69 8.63
C PRO A 4 23.67 -12.72 7.69
N ILE A 5 22.35 -12.55 7.88
CA ILE A 5 21.56 -11.59 7.12
C ILE A 5 22.04 -10.17 7.46
N ASP A 6 22.50 -9.44 6.44
CA ASP A 6 22.82 -8.02 6.56
C ASP A 6 21.54 -7.18 6.43
N LEU A 7 20.96 -6.86 7.59
CA LEU A 7 19.74 -6.05 7.69
C LEU A 7 19.93 -4.62 7.17
N VAL A 8 21.15 -4.08 7.25
CA VAL A 8 21.42 -2.73 6.75
C VAL A 8 21.38 -2.74 5.23
N GLN A 9 22.05 -3.71 4.59
CA GLN A 9 22.01 -3.85 3.14
C GLN A 9 20.60 -4.14 2.63
N GLN A 10 19.83 -4.95 3.35
CA GLN A 10 18.43 -5.20 3.00
C GLN A 10 17.58 -3.92 3.05
N ALA A 11 17.75 -3.09 4.08
CA ALA A 11 17.06 -1.81 4.20
C ALA A 11 17.46 -0.83 3.08
N LEU A 12 18.75 -0.75 2.76
CA LEU A 12 19.24 0.10 1.65
C LEU A 12 18.68 -0.34 0.30
N ASN A 13 18.60 -1.65 0.04
CA ASN A 13 17.99 -2.18 -1.18
C ASN A 13 16.49 -1.84 -1.24
N ALA A 14 15.75 -2.02 -0.13
CA ALA A 14 14.34 -1.67 -0.07
C ALA A 14 14.09 -0.17 -0.31
N LEU A 15 14.96 0.70 0.22
CA LEU A 15 14.91 2.14 -0.06
C LEU A 15 15.18 2.43 -1.54
N ALA A 16 16.20 1.80 -2.14
CA ALA A 16 16.50 1.97 -3.56
C ALA A 16 15.35 1.49 -4.47
N ASP A 17 14.74 0.34 -4.16
CA ASP A 17 13.60 -0.23 -4.88
C ASP A 17 12.36 0.68 -4.80
N ALA A 18 12.17 1.34 -3.65
CA ALA A 18 11.13 2.35 -3.44
C ALA A 18 11.45 3.72 -4.10
N GLY A 19 12.62 3.87 -4.74
CA GLY A 19 13.07 5.13 -5.34
C GLY A 19 13.64 6.15 -4.33
N LEU A 20 13.84 5.73 -3.07
CA LEU A 20 14.24 6.56 -1.93
C LEU A 20 15.72 6.42 -1.55
N GLY A 21 16.53 5.77 -2.39
CA GLY A 21 17.94 5.48 -2.08
C GLY A 21 18.83 6.71 -1.90
N ASN A 22 18.38 7.89 -2.39
CA ASN A 22 19.08 9.17 -2.23
C ASN A 22 18.49 10.04 -1.11
N ASP A 23 17.32 9.68 -0.58
CA ASP A 23 16.65 10.43 0.48
C ASP A 23 17.29 10.13 1.82
N SER A 24 17.25 11.11 2.73
CA SER A 24 17.63 10.84 4.11
C SER A 24 16.67 9.81 4.73
N PRO A 25 17.10 9.03 5.75
CA PRO A 25 16.21 8.10 6.43
C PRO A 25 14.91 8.74 6.97
N ALA A 26 14.97 10.02 7.36
CA ALA A 26 13.80 10.75 7.83
C ALA A 26 12.84 11.09 6.68
N GLU A 27 13.35 11.53 5.53
CA GLU A 27 12.54 11.79 4.33
C GLU A 27 11.90 10.50 3.81
N ALA A 28 12.69 9.43 3.70
CA ALA A 28 12.19 8.14 3.25
C ALA A 28 11.09 7.57 4.18
N PHE A 29 11.22 7.77 5.49
CA PHE A 29 10.18 7.41 6.45
C PHE A 29 8.87 8.17 6.21
N VAL A 30 8.94 9.50 6.03
CA VAL A 30 7.75 10.33 5.78
C VAL A 30 7.09 9.95 4.45
N ILE A 31 7.88 9.74 3.39
CA ILE A 31 7.38 9.33 2.07
C ILE A 31 6.69 7.97 2.16
N GLY A 32 7.33 6.99 2.81
CA GLY A 32 6.74 5.67 3.01
C GLY A 32 5.43 5.71 3.82
N TYR A 33 5.37 6.54 4.88
CA TYR A 33 4.15 6.73 5.67
C TYR A 33 3.01 7.33 4.83
N GLN A 34 3.29 8.36 4.03
CA GLN A 34 2.29 9.00 3.17
C GLN A 34 1.79 8.05 2.08
N ALA A 35 2.69 7.30 1.44
CA ALA A 35 2.34 6.29 0.44
C ALA A 35 1.44 5.20 1.04
N GLY A 36 1.84 4.61 2.17
CA GLY A 36 1.04 3.57 2.83
C GLY A 36 -0.33 4.07 3.31
N TRP A 37 -0.41 5.33 3.76
CA TRP A 37 -1.68 5.94 4.11
C TRP A 37 -2.61 6.09 2.90
N GLN A 38 -2.09 6.55 1.75
CA GLN A 38 -2.86 6.68 0.53
C GLN A 38 -3.35 5.31 0.03
N GLU A 39 -2.48 4.30 0.01
CA GLU A 39 -2.84 2.94 -0.41
C GLU A 39 -3.94 2.34 0.47
N ALA A 40 -3.90 2.59 1.78
CA ALA A 40 -4.94 2.15 2.70
C ALA A 40 -6.28 2.84 2.42
N LEU A 41 -6.28 4.15 2.15
CA LEU A 41 -7.48 4.88 1.76
C LEU A 41 -8.05 4.38 0.44
N ASP A 42 -7.21 4.18 -0.57
CA ASP A 42 -7.61 3.67 -1.88
C ASP A 42 -8.25 2.27 -1.76
N LEU A 43 -7.69 1.42 -0.88
CA LEU A 43 -8.27 0.12 -0.58
C LEU A 43 -9.66 0.25 0.03
N CYS A 44 -9.83 1.12 1.04
CA CYS A 44 -11.14 1.36 1.66
C CYS A 44 -12.18 1.83 0.63
N ILE A 45 -11.82 2.78 -0.24
CA ILE A 45 -12.69 3.28 -1.30
C ILE A 45 -13.08 2.17 -2.27
N ARG A 46 -12.12 1.31 -2.66
CA ARG A 46 -12.38 0.17 -3.55
C ARG A 46 -13.35 -0.83 -2.93
N ILE A 47 -13.19 -1.14 -1.64
CA ILE A 47 -14.08 -2.03 -0.91
C ILE A 47 -15.49 -1.43 -0.82
N GLU A 48 -15.59 -0.15 -0.44
CA GLU A 48 -16.87 0.56 -0.38
C GLU A 48 -17.59 0.54 -1.74
N THR A 49 -16.87 0.86 -2.80
CA THR A 49 -17.41 0.86 -4.17
C THR A 49 -17.89 -0.54 -4.58
N ALA A 50 -17.12 -1.59 -4.29
CA ALA A 50 -17.52 -2.96 -4.60
C ALA A 50 -18.81 -3.36 -3.87
N ILE A 51 -18.91 -3.05 -2.57
CA ILE A 51 -20.11 -3.33 -1.76
C ILE A 51 -21.33 -2.57 -2.30
N ASN A 52 -21.17 -1.29 -2.65
CA ASN A 52 -22.26 -0.49 -3.18
C ASN A 52 -22.76 -1.04 -4.52
N ASN A 53 -21.85 -1.43 -5.42
CA ASN A 53 -22.22 -2.02 -6.71
C ASN A 53 -22.94 -3.37 -6.55
N GLU A 54 -22.49 -4.24 -5.65
CA GLU A 54 -23.18 -5.51 -5.32
C GLU A 54 -24.59 -5.26 -4.73
N THR A 55 -24.76 -4.17 -3.98
CA THR A 55 -26.05 -3.79 -3.38
C THR A 55 -27.00 -3.18 -4.41
N GLU A 56 -26.50 -2.42 -5.38
CA GLU A 56 -27.30 -1.88 -6.49
C GLU A 56 -27.81 -3.00 -7.41
N GLU A 57 -26.97 -3.96 -7.79
CA GLU A 57 -27.38 -5.12 -8.61
C GLU A 57 -28.48 -5.96 -7.93
N THR A 58 -28.42 -6.14 -6.61
CA THR A 58 -29.43 -6.92 -5.86
C THR A 58 -30.76 -6.18 -5.64
N ASN A 59 -30.77 -4.85 -5.70
CA ASN A 59 -31.99 -4.05 -5.61
C ASN A 59 -32.78 -4.02 -6.92
N GLU A 60 -32.10 -4.08 -8.08
CA GLU A 60 -32.75 -4.12 -9.39
C GLU A 60 -33.49 -5.45 -9.65
N HIS A 61 -32.96 -6.58 -9.15
CA HIS A 61 -33.58 -7.90 -9.31
C HIS A 61 -34.83 -8.13 -8.44
N HIS A 62 -35.07 -7.32 -7.40
CA HIS A 62 -36.25 -7.44 -6.53
C HIS A 62 -37.40 -6.49 -6.91
N GLN A 63 -37.24 -5.63 -7.91
CA GLN A 63 -38.27 -4.68 -8.37
C GLN A 63 -38.96 -5.10 -9.69
N GLN A 64 -38.69 -6.30 -10.20
CA GLN A 64 -39.43 -6.93 -11.32
C GLN A 64 -40.38 -8.02 -10.80
#